data_AF-S4R449-F1
#
_entry.id   AF-S4R449-F1
#
_cell.length_a   1.000
_cell.length_b   1.000
_cell.length_c   1.000
_cell.angle_alpha   90.00
_cell.angle_beta   90.00
_cell.angle_gamma   90.00
#
_symmetry.space_group_name_H-M   'P 1'
#
loop_
_entity.id
_entity.type
_entity.pdbx_description
1 polymer ?
#
loop_
_entity_poly.entity_id
_entity_poly.type
_entity_poly.pdbx_seq_one_letter_code
_entity_poly.pdbx_strand_id
1 'polypeptide(L)'
;MYIFCTDCWLIAVLYFTWLVFDWNTPKKGGRRSQWVRNWAVWRYFRDYFPIQLVKTHNLLTTRNYIFGYHPHGIMGLGAFCNFSTEATEVSKKFPGIRPYLATLAGNFRMPVL
;
A
#
# COMPACT_ATOMS: atom_id res chain seq x y z
N MET A 1 26.72 4.59 -3.17
CA MET A 1 28.16 4.44 -2.83
C MET A 1 28.54 5.28 -1.62
N TYR A 2 28.13 6.57 -1.53
CA TYR A 2 28.48 7.45 -0.41
C TYR A 2 27.96 7.04 0.99
N ILE A 3 26.77 6.42 1.10
CA ILE A 3 26.16 6.06 2.41
C ILE A 3 26.98 4.98 3.17
N PHE A 4 27.74 4.14 2.45
CA PHE A 4 28.62 3.14 3.06
C PHE A 4 29.92 3.72 3.63
N CYS A 5 30.26 4.97 3.31
CA CYS A 5 31.45 5.67 3.81
C CYS A 5 31.14 6.74 4.85
N THR A 6 29.92 6.75 5.41
CA THR A 6 29.51 7.64 6.50
C THR A 6 29.42 6.84 7.81
N ASP A 7 29.48 7.50 8.96
CA ASP A 7 29.35 6.85 10.29
C ASP A 7 28.04 6.03 10.45
N CYS A 8 27.04 6.29 9.60
CA CYS A 8 25.78 5.55 9.50
C CYS A 8 25.84 4.26 8.64
N TRP A 9 27.02 3.76 8.28
CA TRP A 9 27.18 2.59 7.40
C TRP A 9 26.43 1.34 7.89
N LEU A 10 26.32 1.13 9.21
CA LEU A 10 25.57 0.02 9.79
C LEU A 10 24.08 0.06 9.39
N ILE A 11 23.48 1.25 9.37
CA ILE A 11 22.09 1.45 8.94
C ILE A 11 21.95 1.07 7.47
N ALA A 12 22.92 1.47 6.64
CA ALA A 12 22.94 1.15 5.21
C ALA A 12 23.05 -0.36 4.97
N VAL A 13 23.92 -1.04 5.70
CA VAL A 13 24.10 -2.50 5.61
C VAL A 13 22.83 -3.22 6.05
N LEU A 14 22.27 -2.88 7.22
CA LEU A 14 21.04 -3.49 7.72
C LEU A 14 19.87 -3.31 6.74
N TYR A 15 19.70 -2.10 6.20
CA TYR A 15 18.67 -1.81 5.21
C TYR A 15 18.89 -2.59 3.91
N PHE A 16 20.12 -2.64 3.40
CA PHE A 16 20.43 -3.37 2.17
C PHE A 16 20.22 -4.87 2.34
N THR A 17 20.64 -5.43 3.47
CA THR A 17 20.37 -6.84 3.83
C THR A 17 18.87 -7.09 3.86
N TRP A 18 18.10 -6.23 4.51
CA TRP A 18 16.63 -6.33 4.50
C TRP A 18 16.05 -6.25 3.09
N LEU A 19 16.53 -5.33 2.25
CA LEU A 19 16.08 -5.16 0.86
C LEU A 19 16.34 -6.42 0.01
N VAL A 20 17.50 -7.05 0.18
CA VAL A 20 17.85 -8.31 -0.51
C VAL A 20 16.93 -9.44 -0.06
N PHE A 21 16.72 -9.59 1.24
CA PHE A 21 15.76 -10.57 1.75
C PHE A 21 14.32 -10.28 1.31
N ASP A 22 13.96 -9.01 1.17
CA ASP A 22 12.60 -8.58 0.84
C ASP A 22 12.30 -8.49 -0.66
N TRP A 23 13.30 -8.75 -1.51
CA TRP A 23 13.27 -8.46 -2.94
C TRP A 23 12.03 -8.98 -3.68
N ASN A 24 11.52 -10.16 -3.29
CA ASN A 24 10.39 -10.81 -3.94
C ASN A 24 9.06 -10.63 -3.21
N THR A 25 9.06 -10.05 -2.01
CA THR A 25 7.85 -9.89 -1.19
C THR A 25 6.78 -9.01 -1.85
N PRO A 26 7.12 -7.88 -2.51
CA PRO A 26 6.11 -7.06 -3.20
C PRO A 26 5.35 -7.82 -4.28
N LYS A 27 6.00 -8.78 -4.95
CA LYS A 27 5.39 -9.61 -6.00
C LYS A 27 4.45 -10.69 -5.45
N LYS A 28 4.54 -10.98 -4.14
CA LYS A 28 3.76 -12.02 -3.45
C LYS A 28 2.63 -11.44 -2.60
N GLY A 29 2.23 -10.18 -2.86
CA GLY A 29 1.16 -9.50 -2.11
C GLY A 29 1.64 -8.69 -0.91
N GLY A 30 2.95 -8.58 -0.69
CA GLY A 30 3.53 -7.76 0.37
C GLY A 30 3.25 -8.28 1.78
N ARG A 31 3.40 -7.40 2.78
CA ARG A 31 3.05 -7.66 4.18
C ARG A 31 1.86 -6.81 4.59
N ARG A 32 0.68 -7.43 4.65
CA ARG A 32 -0.53 -6.74 5.09
C ARG A 32 -0.59 -6.68 6.62
N SER A 33 -0.45 -5.49 7.19
CA SER A 33 -0.59 -5.26 8.64
C SER A 33 -1.91 -4.59 8.97
N GLN A 34 -2.78 -5.25 9.73
CA GLN A 34 -4.04 -4.62 10.16
C GLN A 34 -3.80 -3.39 11.03
N TRP A 35 -2.76 -3.42 11.87
CA TRP A 35 -2.43 -2.29 12.73
C TRP A 35 -2.08 -1.05 11.91
N VAL A 36 -1.17 -1.17 10.93
CA VAL A 36 -0.80 -0.05 10.05
C VAL A 36 -2.01 0.45 9.27
N ARG A 37 -2.83 -0.46 8.73
CA ARG A 37 -4.01 -0.08 7.94
C ARG A 37 -5.06 0.71 8.73
N ASN A 38 -5.08 0.57 10.05
CA ASN A 38 -6.03 1.24 10.95
C ASN A 38 -5.47 2.51 11.61
N TRP A 39 -4.27 2.97 11.25
CA TRP A 39 -3.71 4.20 11.81
C TRP A 39 -4.60 5.43 11.58
N ALA A 40 -4.65 6.31 12.58
CA ALA A 40 -5.45 7.54 12.53
C ALA A 40 -5.00 8.49 11.40
N VAL A 41 -3.70 8.47 11.03
CA VAL A 41 -3.16 9.28 9.93
C VAL A 41 -3.92 9.08 8.62
N TRP A 42 -4.43 7.88 8.35
CA TRP A 42 -5.19 7.61 7.13
C TRP A 42 -6.58 8.25 7.13
N ARG A 43 -7.19 8.48 8.31
CA ARG A 43 -8.45 9.22 8.43
C ARG A 43 -8.23 10.70 8.15
N TYR A 44 -7.17 11.28 8.71
CA TYR A 44 -6.78 12.66 8.38
C TYR A 44 -6.44 12.81 6.89
N PHE A 45 -5.71 11.84 6.32
CA PHE A 45 -5.39 11.82 4.90
C PHE A 45 -6.65 11.79 4.02
N ARG A 46 -7.61 10.92 4.37
CA ARG A 46 -8.93 10.84 3.73
C ARG A 46 -9.66 12.18 3.79
N ASP A 47 -9.71 12.80 4.96
CA ASP A 47 -10.48 14.02 5.20
C ASP A 47 -9.84 15.24 4.52
N TYR A 48 -8.51 15.27 4.39
CA TYR A 48 -7.78 16.32 3.68
C TYR A 48 -8.01 16.30 2.16
N PHE A 49 -8.07 15.10 1.54
CA PHE A 49 -8.29 14.91 0.09
C PHE A 49 -9.74 14.52 -0.29
N PRO A 50 -10.72 14.90 0.53
CA PRO A 50 -12.08 14.31 0.62
C PRO A 50 -12.30 12.93 -0.03
N ILE A 51 -11.49 11.93 0.32
CA ILE A 51 -11.53 10.61 -0.33
C ILE A 51 -12.74 9.81 0.17
N GLN A 52 -13.53 9.27 -0.76
CA GLN A 52 -14.69 8.44 -0.46
C GLN A 52 -14.66 7.12 -1.23
N LEU A 53 -15.20 6.07 -0.60
CA LEU A 53 -15.46 4.78 -1.24
C LEU A 53 -16.97 4.56 -1.36
N VAL A 54 -17.50 4.79 -2.56
CA VAL A 54 -18.91 4.57 -2.88
C VAL A 54 -19.09 3.15 -3.41
N LYS A 55 -19.87 2.34 -2.71
CA LYS A 55 -20.19 0.97 -3.12
C LYS A 55 -21.41 1.01 -4.04
N THR A 56 -21.24 0.57 -5.29
CA THR A 56 -22.33 0.51 -6.26
C THR A 56 -22.98 -0.86 -6.31
N HIS A 57 -22.21 -1.94 -6.11
CA HIS A 57 -22.68 -3.32 -6.20
C HIS A 57 -22.05 -4.20 -5.13
N ASN A 58 -22.71 -5.33 -4.83
CA ASN A 58 -22.13 -6.39 -4.01
C ASN A 58 -21.18 -7.24 -4.87
N LEU A 59 -20.03 -7.62 -4.29
CA LEU A 59 -19.08 -8.53 -4.91
C LEU A 59 -19.24 -9.91 -4.26
N LEU A 60 -19.28 -10.96 -5.07
CA LEU A 60 -19.34 -12.33 -4.59
C LEU A 60 -17.97 -12.74 -4.04
N THR A 61 -17.94 -13.24 -2.80
CA THR A 61 -16.69 -13.64 -2.14
C THR A 61 -16.04 -14.89 -2.73
N THR A 62 -16.74 -15.60 -3.61
CA THR A 62 -16.28 -16.82 -4.29
C THR A 62 -15.51 -16.54 -5.58
N ARG A 63 -15.30 -15.27 -5.95
CA ARG A 63 -14.65 -14.88 -7.20
C ARG A 63 -13.49 -13.91 -6.96
N ASN A 64 -12.52 -13.95 -7.86
CA ASN A 64 -11.43 -12.99 -7.93
C ASN A 64 -11.81 -11.83 -8.86
N TYR A 65 -11.43 -10.61 -8.47
CA TYR A 65 -11.72 -9.39 -9.22
C TYR A 65 -10.44 -8.60 -9.48
N ILE A 66 -10.35 -8.00 -10.67
CA ILE A 66 -9.30 -7.04 -11.01
C ILE A 66 -9.98 -5.69 -11.22
N PHE A 67 -9.58 -4.70 -10.42
CA PHE A 67 -10.06 -3.33 -10.55
C PHE A 67 -9.01 -2.48 -11.26
N GLY A 68 -9.37 -1.91 -12.41
CA GLY A 68 -8.58 -0.86 -13.04
C GLY A 68 -8.82 0.49 -12.34
N TYR A 69 -7.77 1.27 -12.14
CA TYR A 69 -7.85 2.60 -11.54
C TYR A 69 -7.04 3.59 -12.36
N HIS A 70 -7.65 4.66 -12.86
CA HIS A 70 -6.99 5.68 -13.68
C HIS A 70 -7.63 7.05 -13.43
N PRO A 71 -6.89 8.17 -13.46
CA PRO A 71 -5.46 8.32 -13.76
C PRO A 71 -4.53 8.02 -12.57
N HIS A 72 -3.26 7.69 -12.85
CA HIS A 72 -2.29 7.16 -11.86
C HIS A 72 -1.45 8.23 -11.12
N GLY A 73 -1.77 9.52 -11.24
CA GLY A 73 -1.03 10.61 -10.58
C GLY A 73 -1.32 10.75 -9.07
N ILE A 74 -1.54 11.98 -8.58
CA ILE A 74 -2.03 12.26 -7.21
C ILE A 74 -3.25 11.39 -6.84
N MET A 75 -4.06 11.02 -7.83
CA MET A 75 -5.23 10.15 -7.65
C MET A 75 -4.86 8.71 -7.24
N GLY A 76 -3.65 8.21 -7.51
CA GLY A 76 -3.19 6.90 -7.00
C GLY A 76 -3.23 6.81 -5.47
N LEU A 77 -3.13 7.95 -4.78
CA LEU A 77 -3.30 8.03 -3.34
C LEU A 77 -4.75 7.76 -2.91
N GLY A 78 -5.74 8.06 -3.76
CA GLY A 78 -7.14 7.68 -3.54
C GLY A 78 -7.33 6.17 -3.52
N ALA A 79 -6.71 5.45 -4.47
CA ALA A 79 -6.70 4.00 -4.48
C ALA A 79 -5.97 3.41 -3.26
N PHE A 80 -4.83 4.00 -2.88
CA PHE A 80 -4.12 3.62 -1.66
C PHE A 80 -4.99 3.80 -0.41
N CYS A 81 -5.58 4.98 -0.23
CA CYS A 81 -6.44 5.28 0.91
C CYS A 81 -7.63 4.32 0.98
N ASN A 82 -8.28 4.04 -0.16
CA ASN A 82 -9.47 3.18 -0.20
C ASN A 82 -9.18 1.69 -0.06
N PHE A 83 -8.13 1.18 -0.69
CA PHE A 83 -7.91 -0.28 -0.81
C PHE A 83 -6.72 -0.78 0.01
N SER A 84 -5.72 0.06 0.26
CA SER A 84 -4.57 -0.31 1.09
C SER A 84 -4.81 -0.03 2.57
N THR A 85 -5.66 0.93 2.95
CA THR A 85 -5.96 1.27 4.35
C THR A 85 -7.39 0.90 4.76
N GLU A 86 -7.78 1.16 6.01
CA GLU A 86 -9.17 1.07 6.49
C GLU A 86 -9.82 2.45 6.70
N ALA A 87 -9.25 3.54 6.18
CA ALA A 87 -9.78 4.89 6.36
C ALA A 87 -11.23 5.07 5.85
N THR A 88 -11.60 4.35 4.78
CA THR A 88 -12.95 4.34 4.21
C THR A 88 -13.69 3.03 4.46
N GLU A 89 -13.21 2.24 5.42
CA GLU A 89 -13.86 1.02 5.91
C GLU A 89 -14.17 -0.01 4.81
N VAL A 90 -13.22 -0.21 3.90
CA VAL A 90 -13.35 -1.14 2.78
C VAL A 90 -13.72 -2.55 3.23
N SER A 91 -13.19 -3.00 4.38
CA SER A 91 -13.52 -4.32 4.95
C SER A 91 -14.98 -4.44 5.38
N LYS A 92 -15.61 -3.34 5.82
CA LYS A 92 -17.04 -3.29 6.16
C LYS A 92 -17.93 -3.20 4.92
N LYS A 93 -17.51 -2.42 3.92
CA LYS A 93 -18.26 -2.26 2.66
C LYS A 93 -18.23 -3.53 1.81
N PHE A 94 -17.10 -4.22 1.77
CA PHE A 94 -16.88 -5.46 1.03
C PHE A 94 -16.39 -6.58 1.95
N PRO A 95 -17.27 -7.12 2.81
CA PRO A 95 -16.89 -8.17 3.74
C PRO A 95 -16.42 -9.42 2.98
N GLY A 96 -15.33 -10.03 3.45
CA GLY A 96 -14.72 -11.21 2.82
C GLY A 96 -13.86 -10.92 1.59
N ILE A 97 -13.96 -9.73 0.99
CA ILE A 97 -13.07 -9.32 -0.11
C ILE A 97 -11.75 -8.82 0.47
N ARG A 98 -10.64 -9.32 -0.09
CA ARG A 98 -9.29 -8.96 0.34
C ARG A 98 -8.57 -8.21 -0.79
N PRO A 99 -8.65 -6.86 -0.82
CA PRO A 99 -8.00 -6.09 -1.86
C PRO A 99 -6.48 -6.10 -1.67
N TYR A 100 -5.77 -6.21 -2.79
CA TYR A 100 -4.33 -5.97 -2.89
C TYR A 100 -4.11 -4.90 -3.95
N LEU A 101 -3.50 -3.79 -3.56
CA LEU A 101 -3.18 -2.71 -4.49
C LEU A 101 -1.86 -3.00 -5.19
N ALA A 102 -1.92 -3.13 -6.51
CA ALA A 102 -0.75 -3.20 -7.36
C ALA A 102 -0.35 -1.80 -7.82
N THR A 103 0.96 -1.53 -7.83
CA THR A 103 1.54 -0.30 -8.39
C THR A 103 2.84 -0.65 -9.13
N LEU A 104 3.52 0.35 -9.67
CA LEU A 104 4.76 0.17 -10.43
C LEU A 104 5.82 -0.51 -9.56
N ALA A 105 6.49 -1.54 -10.10
CA ALA A 105 7.51 -2.29 -9.37
C ALA A 105 8.66 -1.40 -8.84
N GLY A 106 8.93 -0.27 -9.52
CA GLY A 106 9.90 0.72 -9.07
C GLY A 106 9.62 1.27 -7.67
N ASN A 107 8.34 1.46 -7.30
CA ASN A 107 7.95 1.99 -5.99
C ASN A 107 8.39 1.10 -4.82
N PHE A 108 8.69 -0.18 -5.07
CA PHE A 108 9.14 -1.14 -4.05
C PHE A 108 10.64 -1.42 -4.07
N ARG A 109 11.38 -0.82 -5.00
CA ARG A 109 12.82 -1.04 -5.19
C ARG A 109 13.66 0.19 -4.91
N MET A 110 13.03 1.35 -4.64
CA MET A 110 13.73 2.57 -4.30
C MET A 110 14.25 2.48 -2.86
N PRO A 111 15.57 2.60 -2.64
CA PRO A 111 16.18 2.42 -1.33
C PRO A 111 15.88 3.59 -0.37
N VAL A 112 15.47 4.73 -0.91
CA VAL A 112 15.01 5.93 -0.21
C VAL A 112 14.05 6.64 -1.18
N LEU A 113 12.88 7.06 -0.71
CA LEU A 113 12.01 8.00 -1.44
C LEU A 113 12.60 9.41 -1.36
#